data_AF-Q8TKW4-F1
#
_entry.id   AF-Q8TKW4-F1
#
_cell.length_a   1.000
_cell.length_b   1.000
_cell.length_c   1.000
_cell.angle_alpha   90.00
_cell.angle_beta   90.00
_cell.angle_gamma   90.00
#
_symmetry.space_group_name_H-M   'P 1'
#
loop_
_entity.id
_entity.type
_entity.pdbx_description
1 polymer ?
#
loop_
_entity_poly.entity_id
_entity_poly.type
_entity_poly.pdbx_seq_one_letter_code
_entity_poly.pdbx_strand_id
1 'polypeptide(L)'
;MEQIFQNVVINRQEINSIEFEKESIEIPLYPGEEKTFEILITNHGSPTHIHLSVSEELKGQITFLRDNPYVLQKEYVSAVARIPQEGRILTNGQIFITAGYGSKKKGFPVQLGKVEAKPQESSKDEPEKWEEDTEEFISSRPSVSEPVKKTSRSRTGGGSGGILGGFKGGFSSPGKRTRRGMGQNERFPLVLAFGGFLLLVCLFFLYFILPAGLQFSVSFPQALLFSILFVTCTTYILLKIMEEG
;
A
#
# COMPACT_ATOMS: atom_id res chain seq x y z
N MET A 1 -16.10 -31.93 14.00
CA MET A 1 -15.02 -30.93 13.93
C MET A 1 -15.50 -29.82 13.02
N GLU A 2 -15.57 -28.58 13.50
CA GLU A 2 -15.89 -27.45 12.62
C GLU A 2 -14.73 -27.18 11.68
N GLN A 3 -14.97 -27.38 10.39
CA GLN A 3 -14.01 -27.11 9.33
C GLN A 3 -14.03 -25.62 9.04
N ILE A 4 -12.91 -24.95 9.29
CA ILE A 4 -12.75 -23.52 9.03
C ILE A 4 -12.55 -23.35 7.53
N PHE A 5 -13.35 -22.47 6.93
CA PHE A 5 -13.42 -22.32 5.50
C PHE A 5 -13.67 -20.87 5.08
N GLN A 6 -12.95 -20.42 4.05
CA GLN A 6 -13.13 -19.14 3.39
C GLN A 6 -13.47 -19.34 1.91
N ASN A 7 -14.49 -18.64 1.44
CA ASN A 7 -14.76 -18.55 0.02
C ASN A 7 -14.24 -17.21 -0.52
N VAL A 8 -13.51 -17.31 -1.62
CA VAL A 8 -12.93 -16.21 -2.37
C VAL A 8 -13.49 -16.30 -3.78
N VAL A 9 -14.14 -15.23 -4.21
CA VAL A 9 -14.68 -15.13 -5.55
C VAL A 9 -13.83 -14.15 -6.35
N ILE A 10 -13.33 -14.58 -7.51
CA ILE A 10 -12.54 -13.74 -8.40
C ILE A 10 -13.21 -13.58 -9.77
N ASN A 11 -12.96 -12.43 -10.41
CA ASN A 11 -13.45 -12.11 -11.76
C ASN A 11 -14.99 -12.10 -11.89
N ARG A 12 -15.73 -11.80 -10.82
CA ARG A 12 -17.21 -11.77 -10.85
C ARG A 12 -17.77 -10.39 -11.22
N GLN A 13 -17.32 -9.34 -10.54
CA GLN A 13 -17.77 -7.97 -10.81
C GLN A 13 -16.99 -7.32 -11.96
N GLU A 14 -15.67 -7.41 -11.90
CA GLU A 14 -14.74 -6.80 -12.86
C GLU A 14 -13.58 -7.74 -13.15
N ILE A 15 -12.80 -7.45 -14.21
CA ILE A 15 -11.57 -8.17 -14.50
C ILE A 15 -10.59 -8.02 -13.32
N ASN A 16 -10.09 -9.14 -12.82
CA ASN A 16 -9.25 -9.27 -11.63
C ASN A 16 -9.91 -8.78 -10.32
N SER A 17 -11.25 -8.66 -10.28
CA SER A 17 -11.98 -8.41 -9.03
C SER A 17 -11.75 -9.53 -8.02
N ILE A 18 -11.71 -9.18 -6.73
CA ILE A 18 -11.54 -10.11 -5.61
C ILE A 18 -12.62 -9.78 -4.56
N GLU A 19 -13.40 -10.79 -4.21
CA GLU A 19 -14.51 -10.73 -3.26
C GLU A 19 -14.32 -11.83 -2.22
N PHE A 20 -14.74 -11.54 -0.99
CA PHE A 20 -14.71 -12.47 0.12
C PHE A 20 -16.13 -12.69 0.61
N GLU A 21 -16.51 -13.95 0.83
CA GLU A 21 -17.86 -14.26 1.34
C GLU A 21 -17.98 -13.91 2.83
N LYS A 22 -16.96 -14.25 3.62
CA LYS A 22 -16.87 -13.84 5.04
C LYS A 22 -15.99 -12.61 5.17
N GLU A 23 -16.40 -11.70 6.06
CA GLU A 23 -15.64 -10.49 6.39
C GLU A 23 -14.37 -10.81 7.18
N SER A 24 -14.40 -11.82 8.05
CA SER A 24 -13.27 -12.25 8.88
C SER A 24 -13.28 -13.76 9.09
N ILE A 25 -12.14 -14.30 9.50
CA ILE A 25 -12.01 -15.69 9.94
C ILE A 25 -11.43 -15.73 11.33
N GLU A 26 -12.03 -16.56 12.18
CA GLU A 26 -11.53 -16.89 13.51
C GLU A 26 -11.01 -18.33 13.51
N ILE A 27 -9.77 -18.50 13.95
CA ILE A 27 -9.08 -19.78 14.05
C ILE A 27 -8.72 -20.01 15.52
N PRO A 28 -9.62 -20.64 16.31
CA PRO A 28 -9.33 -20.93 17.71
C PRO A 28 -8.22 -21.99 17.79
N LEU A 29 -7.10 -21.60 18.38
CA LEU A 29 -5.92 -22.42 18.63
C LEU A 29 -5.32 -22.08 19.99
N TYR A 30 -4.74 -23.08 20.65
CA TYR A 30 -3.88 -22.86 21.82
C TYR A 30 -2.39 -22.88 21.42
N PRO A 31 -1.49 -22.28 22.22
CA PRO A 31 -0.06 -22.42 22.02
C PRO A 31 0.36 -23.90 21.95
N GLY A 32 1.12 -24.25 20.91
CA GLY A 32 1.53 -25.62 20.61
C GLY A 32 0.55 -26.43 19.76
N GLU A 33 -0.63 -25.90 19.44
CA GLU A 33 -1.59 -26.56 18.54
C GLU A 33 -1.40 -26.13 17.08
N GLU A 34 -1.80 -27.03 16.18
CA GLU A 34 -1.86 -26.80 14.74
C GLU A 34 -3.25 -27.17 14.23
N LYS A 35 -3.77 -26.38 13.28
CA LYS A 35 -5.05 -26.63 12.63
C LYS A 35 -4.96 -26.30 11.15
N THR A 36 -5.50 -27.19 10.33
CA THR A 36 -5.64 -26.98 8.89
C THR A 36 -6.99 -26.33 8.60
N PHE A 37 -6.99 -25.39 7.67
CA PHE A 37 -8.19 -24.76 7.13
C PHE A 37 -8.07 -24.63 5.61
N GLU A 38 -9.19 -24.36 4.96
CA GLU A 38 -9.26 -24.32 3.49
C GLU A 38 -9.79 -22.99 2.98
N ILE A 39 -9.24 -22.57 1.85
CA ILE A 39 -9.68 -21.42 1.08
C ILE A 39 -10.18 -21.96 -0.27
N LEU A 40 -11.48 -21.87 -0.51
CA LEU A 40 -12.05 -22.13 -1.83
C LEU A 40 -11.98 -20.88 -2.67
N ILE A 41 -11.52 -21.05 -3.89
CA ILE A 41 -11.34 -19.97 -4.84
C ILE A 41 -12.19 -20.28 -6.05
N THR A 42 -13.20 -19.45 -6.29
CA THR A 42 -14.12 -19.57 -7.42
C THR A 42 -13.82 -18.49 -8.45
N ASN A 43 -13.42 -18.90 -9.65
CA ASN A 43 -13.12 -18.02 -10.77
C ASN A 43 -14.30 -17.97 -11.75
N HIS A 44 -14.80 -16.75 -12.02
CA HIS A 44 -15.84 -16.49 -13.00
C HIS A 44 -15.33 -15.94 -14.34
N GLY A 45 -14.02 -15.73 -14.47
CA GLY A 45 -13.37 -15.23 -15.68
C GLY A 45 -12.44 -16.26 -16.32
N SER A 46 -11.48 -15.76 -17.10
CA SER A 46 -10.45 -16.61 -17.70
C SER A 46 -9.56 -17.25 -16.63
N PRO A 47 -9.06 -18.49 -16.86
CA PRO A 47 -8.09 -19.13 -15.99
C PRO A 47 -6.90 -18.24 -15.65
N THR A 48 -6.52 -18.18 -14.37
CA THR A 48 -5.49 -17.24 -13.92
C THR A 48 -4.70 -17.79 -12.72
N HIS A 49 -3.45 -17.34 -12.61
CA HIS A 49 -2.65 -17.51 -11.40
C HIS A 49 -3.05 -16.46 -10.37
N ILE A 50 -3.08 -16.89 -9.11
CA ILE A 50 -3.22 -16.00 -7.97
C ILE A 50 -2.06 -16.22 -7.01
N HIS A 51 -1.80 -15.26 -6.16
CA HIS A 51 -0.81 -15.41 -5.10
C HIS A 51 -1.43 -15.16 -3.72
N LEU A 52 -1.18 -16.10 -2.81
CA LEU A 52 -1.60 -16.05 -1.42
C LEU A 52 -0.41 -15.64 -0.55
N SER A 53 -0.63 -14.64 0.31
CA SER A 53 0.38 -14.15 1.24
C SER A 53 -0.27 -13.76 2.56
N VAL A 54 0.54 -13.66 3.61
CA VAL A 54 0.08 -13.22 4.93
C VAL A 54 0.72 -11.90 5.33
N SER A 55 0.09 -11.19 6.25
CA SER A 55 0.68 -10.03 6.90
C SER A 55 1.85 -10.42 7.81
N GLU A 56 2.68 -9.45 8.18
CA GLU A 56 3.87 -9.72 9.00
C GLU A 56 3.52 -10.30 10.37
N GLU A 57 2.34 -9.99 10.92
CA GLU A 57 1.88 -10.52 12.21
C GLU A 57 1.62 -12.03 12.17
N LEU A 58 1.17 -12.55 11.02
CA LEU A 58 0.83 -13.96 10.82
C LEU A 58 1.96 -14.75 10.17
N LYS A 59 3.10 -14.10 9.89
CA LYS A 59 4.26 -14.71 9.27
C LYS A 59 4.82 -15.80 10.18
N GLY A 60 4.98 -17.00 9.63
CA GLY A 60 5.43 -18.19 10.37
C GLY A 60 4.36 -18.87 11.21
N GLN A 61 3.21 -18.23 11.43
CA GLN A 61 2.03 -18.79 12.10
C GLN A 61 1.05 -19.41 11.10
N ILE A 62 0.90 -18.83 9.90
CA ILE A 62 0.12 -19.40 8.80
C ILE A 62 1.04 -19.77 7.65
N THR A 63 0.92 -21.00 7.16
CA THR A 63 1.65 -21.53 6.01
C THR A 63 0.66 -22.07 4.99
N PHE A 64 0.72 -21.57 3.75
CA PHE A 64 -0.05 -22.14 2.63
C PHE A 64 0.67 -23.37 2.10
N LEU A 65 -0.05 -24.46 1.83
CA LEU A 65 0.55 -25.61 1.14
C LEU A 65 0.85 -25.30 -0.33
N ARG A 66 0.05 -24.41 -0.92
CA ARG A 66 0.27 -23.85 -2.27
C ARG A 66 -0.07 -22.38 -2.25
N ASP A 67 0.92 -21.54 -2.51
CA ASP A 67 0.80 -20.08 -2.48
C ASP A 67 0.54 -19.47 -3.87
N ASN A 68 0.79 -20.20 -4.96
CA ASN A 68 0.54 -19.76 -6.34
C ASN A 68 -0.27 -20.77 -7.19
N PRO A 69 -1.53 -21.06 -6.83
CA PRO A 69 -2.36 -21.99 -7.61
C PRO A 69 -2.81 -21.37 -8.94
N TYR A 70 -3.02 -22.24 -9.94
CA TYR A 70 -3.64 -21.90 -11.21
C TYR A 70 -5.14 -22.24 -11.15
N VAL A 71 -6.01 -21.24 -11.18
CA VAL A 71 -7.44 -21.41 -10.92
C VAL A 71 -8.23 -21.38 -12.23
N LEU A 72 -8.74 -22.55 -12.62
CA LEU A 72 -9.61 -22.71 -13.79
C LEU A 72 -11.03 -22.18 -13.51
N GLN A 73 -11.72 -22.81 -12.53
CA GLN A 73 -13.09 -22.45 -12.16
C GLN A 73 -13.30 -22.55 -10.65
N LYS A 74 -12.86 -23.66 -10.03
CA LYS A 74 -12.87 -23.84 -8.58
C LYS A 74 -11.57 -24.51 -8.18
N GLU A 75 -10.92 -23.99 -7.15
CA GLU A 75 -9.68 -24.55 -6.58
C GLU A 75 -9.72 -24.47 -5.06
N TYR A 76 -9.30 -25.54 -4.40
CA TYR A 76 -9.15 -25.58 -2.93
C TYR A 76 -7.69 -25.39 -2.56
N VAL A 77 -7.42 -24.43 -1.69
CA VAL A 77 -6.09 -24.18 -1.15
C VAL A 77 -6.10 -24.45 0.34
N SER A 78 -5.34 -25.45 0.77
CA SER A 78 -5.15 -25.77 2.18
C SER A 78 -4.06 -24.89 2.80
N ALA A 79 -4.32 -24.42 4.01
CA ALA A 79 -3.40 -23.66 4.83
C ALA A 79 -3.32 -24.26 6.23
N VAL A 80 -2.13 -24.23 6.81
CA VAL A 80 -1.85 -24.70 8.17
C VAL A 80 -1.62 -23.49 9.05
N ALA A 81 -2.44 -23.37 10.09
CA ALA A 81 -2.28 -22.37 11.15
C ALA A 81 -1.67 -23.05 12.39
N ARG A 82 -0.66 -22.43 12.98
CA ARG A 82 0.03 -22.91 14.17
C ARG A 82 0.40 -21.75 15.09
N ILE A 83 0.34 -21.99 16.38
CA ILE A 83 0.86 -21.07 17.40
C ILE A 83 2.03 -21.77 18.09
N PRO A 84 3.26 -21.21 18.10
CA PRO A 84 4.38 -21.80 18.84
C PRO A 84 4.07 -21.84 20.35
N GLN A 85 4.76 -22.70 21.11
CA GLN A 85 4.48 -22.86 22.56
C GLN A 85 4.69 -21.55 23.34
N GLU A 86 5.67 -20.75 22.94
CA GLU A 86 5.95 -19.41 23.49
C GLU A 86 5.19 -18.29 22.75
N GLY A 87 4.26 -18.66 21.86
CA GLY A 87 3.49 -17.76 21.02
C GLY A 87 2.45 -16.95 21.78
N ARG A 88 1.97 -15.88 21.14
CA ARG A 88 0.86 -15.08 21.68
C ARG A 88 -0.43 -15.89 21.66
N ILE A 89 -1.23 -15.74 22.71
CA ILE A 89 -2.53 -16.40 22.85
C ILE A 89 -3.54 -15.86 21.81
N LEU A 90 -3.33 -14.63 21.33
CA LEU A 90 -4.15 -13.98 20.32
C LEU A 90 -3.27 -13.19 19.36
N THR A 91 -3.37 -13.51 18.06
CA THR A 91 -2.71 -12.78 16.97
C THR A 91 -3.76 -12.38 15.94
N ASN A 92 -3.83 -11.08 15.64
CA ASN A 92 -4.64 -10.58 14.53
C ASN A 92 -3.72 -10.23 13.36
N GLY A 93 -4.12 -10.57 12.15
CA GLY A 93 -3.46 -10.14 10.93
C GLY A 93 -4.37 -10.28 9.72
N GLN A 94 -3.78 -10.33 8.53
CA GLN A 94 -4.53 -10.43 7.28
C GLN A 94 -3.94 -11.50 6.36
N ILE A 95 -4.81 -12.19 5.64
CA ILE A 95 -4.43 -13.00 4.49
C ILE A 95 -4.74 -12.18 3.23
N PHE A 96 -3.76 -12.03 2.36
CA PHE A 96 -3.87 -11.31 1.10
C PHE A 96 -3.92 -12.27 -0.09
N ILE A 97 -4.77 -11.92 -1.03
CA ILE A 97 -4.91 -12.54 -2.33
C ILE A 97 -4.55 -11.52 -3.38
N THR A 98 -3.65 -11.92 -4.27
CA THR A 98 -3.18 -11.09 -5.37
C THR A 98 -3.55 -11.78 -6.68
N ALA A 99 -4.26 -11.07 -7.55
CA ALA A 99 -4.72 -11.59 -8.84
C ALA A 99 -4.26 -10.66 -9.99
N GLY A 100 -4.33 -11.18 -11.22
CA GLY A 100 -4.01 -10.41 -12.42
C GLY A 100 -2.55 -9.96 -12.48
N TYR A 101 -1.62 -10.89 -12.27
CA TYR A 101 -0.18 -10.63 -12.29
C TYR A 101 0.28 -9.49 -11.36
N GLY A 102 -0.36 -9.36 -10.19
CA GLY A 102 -0.01 -8.31 -9.22
C GLY A 102 -0.85 -7.03 -9.32
N SER A 103 -1.71 -6.91 -10.33
CA SER A 103 -2.50 -5.69 -10.55
C SER A 103 -3.56 -5.42 -9.47
N LYS A 104 -4.09 -6.47 -8.84
CA LYS A 104 -5.11 -6.36 -7.78
C LYS A 104 -4.68 -7.18 -6.58
N LYS A 105 -4.66 -6.54 -5.41
CA LYS A 105 -4.39 -7.18 -4.12
C LYS A 105 -5.50 -6.80 -3.15
N LYS A 106 -6.09 -7.80 -2.48
CA LYS A 106 -7.12 -7.61 -1.46
C LYS A 106 -6.88 -8.61 -0.34
N GLY A 107 -7.20 -8.25 0.90
CA GLY A 107 -7.05 -9.15 2.03
C GLY A 107 -8.27 -9.18 2.93
N PHE A 108 -8.38 -10.25 3.70
CA PHE A 108 -9.37 -10.39 4.76
C PHE A 108 -8.67 -10.57 6.11
N PRO A 109 -9.22 -10.01 7.19
CA PRO A 109 -8.69 -10.17 8.54
C PRO A 109 -8.84 -11.61 9.03
N VAL A 110 -7.80 -12.07 9.75
CA VAL A 110 -7.76 -13.36 10.42
C VAL A 110 -7.37 -13.15 11.87
N GLN A 111 -8.17 -13.70 12.76
CA GLN A 111 -7.89 -13.80 14.18
C GLN A 111 -7.45 -15.23 14.49
N LEU A 112 -6.25 -15.36 15.03
CA LEU A 112 -5.65 -16.61 15.43
C LEU A 112 -5.56 -16.68 16.94
N GLY A 113 -6.09 -17.75 17.54
CA GLY A 113 -6.09 -17.96 18.98
C GLY A 113 -7.45 -17.73 19.63
N LYS A 114 -7.50 -17.75 20.97
CA LYS A 114 -8.73 -17.50 21.74
C LYS A 114 -8.61 -16.22 22.53
N VAL A 115 -9.68 -15.42 22.52
CA VAL A 115 -9.84 -14.35 23.51
C VAL A 115 -10.14 -15.06 24.84
N GLU A 116 -9.24 -15.00 25.81
CA GLU A 116 -9.60 -15.40 27.17
C GLU A 116 -10.75 -14.49 27.60
N ALA A 117 -11.96 -15.06 27.65
CA ALA A 117 -13.05 -14.45 28.38
C ALA A 117 -12.57 -14.36 29.82
N LYS A 118 -12.21 -13.15 30.25
CA LYS A 118 -11.90 -12.83 31.65
C LYS A 118 -12.94 -13.54 32.52
N PRO A 119 -12.55 -14.36 33.52
CA PRO A 119 -13.52 -15.08 34.34
C PRO A 119 -14.52 -14.06 34.88
N GLN A 120 -15.78 -14.15 34.46
CA GLN A 120 -16.86 -13.55 35.21
C GLN A 120 -16.78 -14.19 36.59
N GLU A 121 -16.40 -13.40 37.60
CA GLU A 121 -16.59 -13.76 38.99
C GLU A 121 -18.03 -14.26 39.12
N SER A 122 -18.14 -15.53 39.45
CA SER A 122 -19.37 -16.18 39.85
C SER A 122 -20.01 -15.34 40.94
N SER A 123 -21.05 -14.58 40.60
CA SER A 123 -21.98 -14.03 41.58
C SER A 123 -22.64 -15.23 42.26
N LYS A 124 -22.10 -15.62 43.41
CA LYS A 124 -22.74 -16.55 44.32
C LYS A 124 -24.09 -15.96 44.71
N ASP A 125 -25.09 -16.80 44.58
CA ASP A 125 -26.43 -16.65 45.10
C ASP A 125 -26.44 -16.20 46.57
N GLU A 126 -27.30 -15.24 46.90
CA GLU A 126 -28.15 -15.34 48.08
C GLU A 126 -29.49 -14.61 47.82
N PRO A 127 -30.65 -15.27 48.03
CA PRO A 127 -31.97 -14.68 47.92
C PRO A 127 -32.56 -14.36 49.30
N GLU A 128 -33.27 -13.23 49.42
CA GLU A 128 -34.31 -12.87 50.43
C GLU A 128 -34.35 -11.32 50.47
N LYS A 129 -35.45 -10.57 50.57
CA LYS A 129 -36.90 -10.79 50.72
C LYS A 129 -37.52 -9.38 50.59
N TRP A 130 -38.71 -9.30 50.01
CA TRP A 130 -39.72 -8.22 49.96
C TRP A 130 -39.56 -7.12 51.04
N GLU A 131 -39.75 -5.83 50.71
CA GLU A 131 -41.06 -5.20 50.93
C GLU A 131 -41.34 -3.98 50.03
N GLU A 132 -42.61 -3.94 49.67
CA GLU A 132 -43.41 -2.93 48.99
C GLU A 132 -43.63 -1.72 49.90
N ASP A 133 -43.51 -0.49 49.37
CA ASP A 133 -44.39 0.61 49.77
C ASP A 133 -44.27 1.79 48.80
N THR A 134 -45.39 2.07 48.15
CA THR A 134 -45.64 3.22 47.28
C THR A 134 -46.69 4.06 48.00
N GLU A 135 -46.40 5.33 48.29
CA GLU A 135 -47.31 6.45 48.63
C GLU A 135 -46.49 7.49 49.44
N GLU A 136 -46.62 8.82 49.41
CA GLU A 136 -47.22 9.82 48.54
C GLU A 136 -46.88 11.20 49.20
N PHE A 137 -46.83 12.30 48.42
CA PHE A 137 -47.01 13.72 48.81
C PHE A 137 -45.90 14.53 49.56
N ILE A 138 -45.72 15.87 49.45
CA ILE A 138 -46.02 16.99 48.51
C ILE A 138 -45.28 18.28 49.04
N SER A 139 -44.92 19.23 48.15
CA SER A 139 -44.76 20.71 48.32
C SER A 139 -43.55 21.28 49.11
N SER A 140 -42.78 22.28 48.63
CA SER A 140 -43.18 23.68 48.32
C SER A 140 -42.05 24.43 47.55
N ARG A 141 -42.25 25.01 46.35
CA ARG A 141 -42.57 26.43 45.98
C ARG A 141 -41.38 27.46 46.02
N PRO A 142 -41.45 28.68 45.41
CA PRO A 142 -40.71 29.08 44.19
C PRO A 142 -39.95 30.44 44.28
N SER A 143 -39.23 30.88 43.22
CA SER A 143 -39.04 32.29 42.78
C SER A 143 -38.00 32.39 41.63
N VAL A 144 -38.38 32.75 40.39
CA VAL A 144 -38.43 34.10 39.79
C VAL A 144 -37.08 34.82 39.68
N SER A 145 -36.51 34.92 38.46
CA SER A 145 -36.21 36.18 37.73
C SER A 145 -35.30 35.97 36.51
N GLU A 146 -35.82 36.32 35.33
CA GLU A 146 -35.07 36.80 34.14
C GLU A 146 -34.67 38.30 34.36
N PRO A 147 -34.11 39.12 33.41
CA PRO A 147 -33.59 38.93 32.04
C PRO A 147 -32.30 39.76 31.69
N VAL A 148 -31.88 39.78 30.41
CA VAL A 148 -31.53 40.98 29.56
C VAL A 148 -30.17 40.95 28.81
N LYS A 149 -30.28 40.76 27.48
CA LYS A 149 -29.75 41.49 26.28
C LYS A 149 -28.43 42.31 26.34
N LYS A 150 -27.62 42.16 25.27
CA LYS A 150 -27.27 43.17 24.22
C LYS A 150 -26.06 42.69 23.38
N THR A 151 -26.16 42.38 22.08
CA THR A 151 -25.97 43.25 20.89
C THR A 151 -24.82 44.27 20.95
N SER A 152 -23.84 44.15 20.05
CA SER A 152 -23.45 45.23 19.11
C SER A 152 -22.41 44.76 18.07
N ARG A 153 -22.33 45.51 16.97
CA ARG A 153 -21.66 45.25 15.69
C ARG A 153 -20.92 46.54 15.30
N SER A 154 -19.68 46.45 14.83
CA SER A 154 -19.00 47.37 13.89
C SER A 154 -17.60 46.77 13.61
N ARG A 155 -17.11 46.50 12.40
CA ARG A 155 -17.02 47.15 11.07
C ARG A 155 -15.94 48.25 10.99
N THR A 156 -15.18 48.19 9.88
CA THR A 156 -14.23 49.16 9.29
C THR A 156 -12.74 48.83 9.58
N GLY A 157 -11.80 48.78 8.64
CA GLY A 157 -11.79 49.01 7.18
C GLY A 157 -10.34 49.12 6.66
N GLY A 158 -10.18 49.13 5.33
CA GLY A 158 -8.97 49.50 4.58
C GLY A 158 -8.03 48.32 4.26
N GLY A 159 -7.52 48.09 3.04
CA GLY A 159 -7.53 48.85 1.79
C GLY A 159 -6.14 48.80 1.12
N SER A 160 -6.15 48.56 -0.20
CA SER A 160 -5.03 48.64 -1.18
C SER A 160 -4.02 47.48 -1.20
N GLY A 161 -3.50 47.02 -2.34
CA GLY A 161 -3.68 47.41 -3.73
C GLY A 161 -2.65 46.71 -4.65
N GLY A 162 -3.05 46.43 -5.90
CA GLY A 162 -2.19 46.23 -7.10
C GLY A 162 -1.25 45.01 -7.09
N ILE A 163 -0.73 44.47 -8.20
CA ILE A 163 -0.47 44.98 -9.55
C ILE A 163 -0.43 43.80 -10.54
N LEU A 164 -0.94 44.01 -11.76
CA LEU A 164 -0.68 43.21 -12.96
C LEU A 164 0.76 43.38 -13.47
N GLY A 165 1.39 42.28 -13.92
CA GLY A 165 2.50 42.28 -14.88
C GLY A 165 2.88 40.82 -15.17
N GLY A 166 2.82 40.27 -16.38
CA GLY A 166 3.24 40.85 -17.64
C GLY A 166 4.65 40.36 -17.96
N PHE A 167 4.81 39.12 -18.43
CA PHE A 167 6.04 38.68 -19.11
C PHE A 167 5.68 38.16 -20.51
N LYS A 168 5.91 39.02 -21.50
CA LYS A 168 6.01 38.70 -22.92
C LYS A 168 7.49 38.68 -23.30
N GLY A 169 7.84 37.80 -24.24
CA GLY A 169 9.03 37.89 -25.09
C GLY A 169 10.08 36.83 -24.74
N GLY A 170 10.65 36.07 -25.67
CA GLY A 170 10.54 36.07 -27.12
C GLY A 170 11.59 35.11 -27.67
N PHE A 171 11.28 34.40 -28.76
CA PHE A 171 12.23 33.61 -29.52
C PHE A 171 13.22 34.52 -30.24
N SER A 172 14.52 34.22 -30.16
CA SER A 172 15.48 34.63 -31.20
C SER A 172 16.70 33.69 -31.27
N SER A 173 16.86 33.12 -32.45
CA SER A 173 18.11 32.74 -33.13
C SER A 173 17.93 33.30 -34.57
N PRO A 174 18.93 33.50 -35.47
CA PRO A 174 20.33 33.06 -35.47
C PRO A 174 21.36 34.12 -36.01
N GLY A 175 22.66 33.75 -36.05
CA GLY A 175 23.72 34.40 -36.84
C GLY A 175 24.93 34.81 -35.98
N LYS A 176 26.20 34.65 -36.36
CA LYS A 176 26.88 34.45 -37.65
C LYS A 176 28.24 33.76 -37.42
N ARG A 177 28.68 33.04 -38.47
CA ARG A 177 30.02 32.44 -38.67
C ARG A 177 31.19 33.41 -38.53
N THR A 178 32.32 32.90 -38.01
CA THR A 178 33.66 33.15 -38.60
C THR A 178 34.54 31.89 -38.47
N ARG A 179 35.26 31.61 -39.56
CA ARG A 179 36.01 30.39 -39.92
C ARG A 179 37.52 30.63 -39.79
N ARG A 180 38.28 29.71 -39.20
CA ARG A 180 39.72 29.36 -39.39
C ARG A 180 40.11 28.43 -38.24
N GLY A 181 40.58 27.19 -38.37
CA GLY A 181 41.28 26.51 -39.44
C GLY A 181 42.59 25.99 -38.86
N MET A 182 42.64 24.73 -38.42
CA MET A 182 43.87 23.89 -38.42
C MET A 182 43.48 22.44 -38.13
N GLY A 183 43.64 21.57 -39.12
CA GLY A 183 43.35 20.14 -39.01
C GLY A 183 44.35 19.43 -38.10
N GLN A 184 43.82 18.71 -37.12
CA GLN A 184 44.42 17.55 -36.42
C GLN A 184 43.58 17.10 -35.20
N ASN A 185 42.53 17.83 -34.84
CA ASN A 185 41.84 17.66 -33.55
C ASN A 185 40.39 17.14 -33.63
N GLU A 186 39.94 16.50 -34.70
CA GLU A 186 38.56 15.97 -34.77
C GLU A 186 38.39 14.65 -34.00
N ARG A 187 39.47 13.89 -33.80
CA ARG A 187 39.43 12.65 -33.00
C ARG A 187 39.41 12.89 -31.49
N PHE A 188 39.98 13.99 -31.01
CA PHE A 188 40.00 14.33 -29.59
C PHE A 188 38.61 14.55 -28.96
N PRO A 189 37.67 15.32 -29.56
CA PRO A 189 36.33 15.50 -28.98
C PRO A 189 35.51 14.22 -29.01
N LEU A 190 35.70 13.35 -30.02
CA LEU A 190 35.05 12.05 -30.10
C LEU A 190 35.59 11.09 -29.05
N VAL A 191 36.91 11.00 -28.88
CA VAL A 191 37.52 10.16 -27.82
C VAL A 191 37.12 10.67 -26.44
N LEU A 192 37.01 11.98 -26.24
CA LEU A 192 36.53 12.57 -24.98
C LEU A 192 35.03 12.29 -24.74
N ALA A 193 34.19 12.41 -25.77
CA ALA A 193 32.77 12.09 -25.71
C ALA A 193 32.53 10.59 -25.49
N PHE A 194 33.31 9.74 -26.16
CA PHE A 194 33.26 8.29 -26.02
C PHE A 194 33.76 7.86 -24.64
N GLY A 195 34.81 8.50 -24.13
CA GLY A 195 35.30 8.30 -22.77
C GLY A 195 34.29 8.72 -21.70
N GLY A 196 33.61 9.86 -21.90
CA GLY A 196 32.51 10.30 -21.03
C GLY A 196 31.31 9.34 -21.07
N PHE A 197 30.96 8.83 -22.25
CA PHE A 197 29.93 7.82 -22.43
C PHE A 197 30.29 6.49 -21.74
N LEU A 198 31.53 6.00 -21.92
CA LEU A 198 32.03 4.80 -21.25
C LEU A 198 32.05 4.96 -19.74
N LEU A 199 32.38 6.16 -19.23
CA LEU A 199 32.33 6.47 -17.81
C LEU A 199 30.89 6.45 -17.29
N LEU A 200 29.92 7.00 -18.01
CA LEU A 200 28.51 6.93 -17.66
C LEU A 200 27.99 5.48 -17.64
N VAL A 201 28.38 4.67 -18.62
CA VAL A 201 28.06 3.25 -18.68
C VAL A 201 28.70 2.51 -17.51
N CYS A 202 29.97 2.76 -17.21
CA CYS A 202 30.66 2.18 -16.04
C CYS A 202 29.99 2.57 -14.72
N LEU A 203 29.60 3.84 -14.53
CA LEU A 203 28.88 4.29 -13.34
C LEU A 203 27.51 3.61 -13.21
N PHE A 204 26.81 3.39 -14.32
CA PHE A 204 25.57 2.63 -14.35
C PHE A 204 25.78 1.17 -13.92
N PHE A 205 26.80 0.49 -14.44
CA PHE A 205 27.12 -0.87 -13.99
C PHE A 205 27.58 -0.92 -12.53
N LEU A 206 28.38 0.06 -12.07
CA LEU A 206 28.77 0.19 -10.67
C LEU A 206 27.56 0.37 -9.74
N TYR A 207 26.54 1.10 -10.16
CA TYR A 207 25.27 1.22 -9.43
C TYR A 207 24.59 -0.14 -9.23
N PHE A 208 24.61 -1.02 -10.24
CA PHE A 208 24.04 -2.38 -10.14
C PHE A 208 24.92 -3.38 -9.37
N ILE A 209 26.23 -3.15 -9.28
CA ILE A 209 27.19 -4.01 -8.56
C ILE A 209 27.30 -3.61 -7.07
N LEU A 210 26.83 -2.41 -6.69
CA LEU A 210 26.91 -1.93 -5.32
C LEU A 210 26.07 -2.80 -4.35
N PRO A 211 26.60 -3.16 -3.16
CA PRO A 211 25.89 -4.00 -2.20
C PRO A 211 24.55 -3.41 -1.78
N ALA A 212 23.57 -4.27 -1.50
CA ALA A 212 22.17 -3.92 -1.22
C ALA A 212 21.96 -2.88 -0.08
N GLY A 213 22.98 -2.57 0.71
CA GLY A 213 22.94 -1.54 1.76
C GLY A 213 23.06 -0.09 1.28
N LEU A 214 23.36 0.16 0.00
CA LEU A 214 23.55 1.50 -0.60
C LEU A 214 22.61 1.75 -1.79
N GLN A 215 21.45 1.10 -1.82
CA GLN A 215 20.44 1.33 -2.85
C GLN A 215 19.85 2.74 -2.70
N PHE A 216 20.37 3.70 -3.47
CA PHE A 216 19.69 4.99 -3.65
C PHE A 216 18.30 4.71 -4.23
N SER A 217 17.26 5.09 -3.50
CA SER A 217 15.87 5.01 -3.94
C SER A 217 15.64 6.05 -5.05
N VAL A 218 16.00 5.69 -6.29
CA VAL A 218 15.75 6.55 -7.45
C VAL A 218 14.25 6.53 -7.71
N SER A 219 13.62 7.70 -7.62
CA SER A 219 12.19 7.83 -7.90
C SER A 219 11.92 7.55 -9.39
N PHE A 220 10.72 7.04 -9.71
CA PHE A 220 10.28 6.80 -11.09
C PHE A 220 10.59 7.95 -12.07
N PRO A 221 10.29 9.23 -11.77
CA PRO A 221 10.59 10.33 -12.70
C PRO A 221 12.11 10.51 -12.94
N GLN A 222 12.95 10.24 -11.95
CA GLN A 222 14.40 10.32 -12.11
C GLN A 222 14.92 9.19 -13.00
N ALA A 223 14.44 7.96 -12.80
CA ALA A 223 14.79 6.82 -13.63
C ALA A 223 14.39 7.04 -15.10
N LEU A 224 13.21 7.62 -15.33
CA LEU A 224 12.73 7.99 -16.67
C LEU A 224 13.64 9.03 -17.33
N LEU A 225 14.04 10.06 -16.59
CA LEU A 225 14.95 11.11 -17.08
C LEU A 225 16.31 10.55 -17.48
N PHE A 226 16.88 9.65 -16.66
CA PHE A 226 18.14 8.98 -16.99
C PHE A 226 18.02 8.10 -18.24
N SER A 227 16.92 7.36 -18.39
CA SER A 227 16.66 6.55 -19.58
C SER A 227 16.60 7.40 -20.84
N ILE A 228 15.86 8.52 -20.80
CA ILE A 228 15.76 9.45 -21.95
C ILE A 228 17.13 10.02 -22.29
N LEU A 229 17.89 10.51 -21.32
CA LEU A 229 19.23 11.07 -21.55
C LEU A 229 20.19 10.04 -22.14
N PHE A 230 20.14 8.80 -21.64
CA PHE A 230 20.97 7.71 -22.13
C PHE A 230 20.67 7.36 -23.60
N VAL A 231 19.39 7.20 -23.94
CA VAL A 231 18.97 6.89 -25.32
C VAL A 231 19.33 8.04 -26.26
N THR A 232 19.12 9.29 -25.84
CA THR A 232 19.42 10.47 -26.66
C THR A 232 20.92 10.60 -26.93
N CYS A 233 21.74 10.38 -25.89
CA CYS A 233 23.20 10.43 -26.01
C CYS A 233 23.74 9.31 -26.91
N THR A 234 23.24 8.08 -26.73
CA THR A 234 23.63 6.92 -27.56
C THR A 234 23.24 7.15 -29.02
N THR A 235 22.03 7.65 -29.27
CA THR A 235 21.54 7.94 -30.63
C THR A 235 22.37 9.03 -31.29
N TYR A 236 22.73 10.09 -30.55
CA TYR A 236 23.58 11.16 -31.06
C TYR A 236 24.98 10.66 -31.43
N ILE A 237 25.59 9.83 -30.59
CA ILE A 237 26.91 9.23 -30.87
C ILE A 237 26.84 8.34 -32.11
N LEU A 238 25.81 7.48 -32.24
CA LEU A 238 25.63 6.63 -33.40
C LEU A 238 25.44 7.43 -34.69
N LEU A 239 24.60 8.47 -34.67
CA LEU A 239 24.42 9.37 -35.81
C LEU A 239 25.72 10.07 -36.20
N LYS A 240 26.52 10.49 -35.21
CA LYS A 240 27.80 11.15 -35.46
C LYS A 240 28.85 10.20 -36.06
N ILE A 241 28.88 8.95 -35.60
CA ILE A 241 29.75 7.90 -36.19
C ILE A 241 29.32 7.60 -37.63
N MET A 242 28.02 7.55 -37.92
CA MET A 242 27.50 7.34 -39.28
C MET A 242 27.79 8.52 -40.23
N GLU A 243 27.93 9.74 -39.72
CA GLU A 243 28.25 10.92 -40.53
C GLU A 243 29.74 11.01 -40.89
N GLU A 244 30.62 10.40 -40.08
CA GLU A 244 32.08 10.48 -40.21
C GLU A 244 32.74 9.21 -40.82
N GLY A 245 31.97 8.15 -41.07
CA GLY A 245 32.41 6.90 -41.73
C GLY A 245 32.03 6.84 -43.19
#